data_AF-Q0ASE5-F1
#
_entry.id   AF-Q0ASE5-F1
#
_cell.length_a   1.000
_cell.length_b   1.000
_cell.length_c   1.000
_cell.angle_alpha   90.00
_cell.angle_beta   90.00
_cell.angle_gamma   90.00
#
_symmetry.space_group_name_H-M   'P 1'
#
loop_
_entity.id
_entity.type
_entity.pdbx_description
1 polymer ?
#
loop_
_entity_poly.entity_id
_entity_poly.type
_entity_poly.pdbx_seq_one_letter_code
_entity_poly.pdbx_strand_id
1 'polypeptide(L)'
;MTMRDWMKDFGDAGETPSLVSLALFAVVFLPTIFLAGMVGPSLDMVREIIGGLSTEMKIAGITVFILGLMAIARILTLLFGGRDGDGS
;
A
#
# COMPACT_ATOMS: atom_id res chain seq x y z
N MET A 1 -30.49 -7.31 8.47
CA MET A 1 -29.73 -7.20 7.21
C MET A 1 -29.28 -8.59 6.83
N THR A 2 -29.82 -9.17 5.75
CA THR A 2 -29.57 -10.57 5.38
C THR A 2 -28.64 -10.67 4.17
N MET A 3 -27.98 -11.83 3.99
CA MET A 3 -27.06 -12.09 2.86
C MET A 3 -27.69 -11.81 1.48
N ARG A 4 -29.02 -11.93 1.40
CA ARG A 4 -29.82 -11.66 0.21
C ARG A 4 -30.00 -10.17 -0.08
N ASP A 5 -29.98 -9.33 0.96
CA ASP A 5 -30.01 -7.87 0.83
C ASP A 5 -28.64 -7.36 0.35
N TRP A 6 -27.55 -7.94 0.87
CA TRP A 6 -26.19 -7.63 0.42
C TRP A 6 -25.99 -7.97 -1.06
N MET A 7 -26.43 -9.14 -1.51
CA MET A 7 -26.32 -9.51 -2.93
C MET A 7 -27.18 -8.65 -3.86
N LYS A 8 -28.25 -8.05 -3.36
CA LYS A 8 -29.10 -7.13 -4.13
C LYS A 8 -28.44 -5.76 -4.29
N ASP A 9 -27.81 -5.22 -3.25
CA ASP A 9 -27.07 -3.95 -3.33
C ASP A 9 -25.84 -4.03 -4.25
N PHE A 10 -25.16 -5.18 -4.30
CA PHE A 10 -24.05 -5.42 -5.23
C PHE A 10 -24.51 -5.82 -6.65
N GLY A 11 -25.69 -6.42 -6.77
CA GLY A 11 -26.30 -6.80 -8.06
C GLY A 11 -26.98 -5.66 -8.80
N ASP A 12 -27.31 -4.56 -8.11
CA ASP A 12 -27.87 -3.32 -8.68
C ASP A 12 -26.79 -2.32 -9.14
N ALA A 13 -25.52 -2.76 -9.20
CA ALA A 13 -24.44 -2.08 -9.92
C ALA A 13 -24.58 -2.26 -11.46
N GLY A 14 -25.81 -2.23 -11.96
CA GLY A 14 -26.19 -2.41 -13.36
C GLY A 14 -25.91 -1.19 -14.23
N GLU A 15 -25.35 -0.10 -13.68
CA GLU A 15 -24.74 0.95 -14.49
C GLU A 15 -23.31 0.50 -14.83
N THR A 16 -23.13 0.08 -16.09
CA THR A 16 -21.78 -0.01 -16.68
C THR A 16 -20.99 1.23 -16.27
N PRO A 17 -19.77 1.07 -15.71
CA PRO A 17 -18.99 2.21 -15.25
C PRO A 17 -18.94 3.22 -16.39
N SER A 18 -19.44 4.42 -16.15
CA SER A 18 -19.47 5.47 -17.17
C SER A 18 -18.07 5.61 -17.75
N LEU A 19 -17.95 5.95 -19.05
CA LEU A 19 -16.65 6.16 -19.71
C LEU A 19 -15.71 7.06 -18.87
N VAL A 20 -16.30 7.97 -18.10
CA VAL A 20 -15.63 8.84 -17.13
C VAL A 20 -15.04 8.06 -15.94
N SER A 21 -15.80 7.16 -15.31
CA SER A 21 -15.30 6.31 -14.21
C SER A 21 -14.14 5.41 -14.67
N LEU A 22 -14.23 4.84 -15.87
CA LEU A 22 -13.17 4.03 -16.45
C LEU A 22 -11.92 4.85 -16.79
N ALA A 23 -12.09 6.07 -17.29
CA ALA A 23 -10.98 7.00 -17.53
C ALA A 23 -10.31 7.45 -16.22
N LEU A 24 -11.08 7.76 -15.18
CA LEU A 24 -10.55 8.14 -13.86
C LEU A 24 -9.79 6.98 -13.20
N PHE A 25 -10.33 5.76 -13.30
CA PHE A 25 -9.62 4.56 -12.86
C PHE A 25 -8.27 4.41 -13.60
N ALA A 26 -8.28 4.53 -14.93
CA ALA A 26 -7.07 4.43 -15.74
C ALA A 26 -6.03 5.50 -15.39
N VAL A 27 -6.44 6.75 -15.14
CA VAL A 27 -5.56 7.87 -14.78
C VAL A 27 -4.82 7.62 -13.47
N VAL A 28 -5.42 6.92 -12.50
CA VAL A 28 -4.76 6.61 -11.22
C VAL A 28 -3.97 5.30 -11.31
N PHE A 29 -4.54 4.27 -11.95
CA PHE A 29 -3.94 2.95 -11.99
C PHE A 29 -2.78 2.83 -12.98
N LEU A 30 -2.84 3.46 -14.17
CA LEU A 30 -1.72 3.38 -15.13
C LEU A 30 -0.41 3.90 -14.52
N PRO A 31 -0.35 5.12 -13.95
CA PRO A 31 0.88 5.64 -13.36
C PRO A 31 1.38 4.75 -12.22
N THR A 32 0.47 4.23 -11.39
CA THR A 32 0.82 3.34 -10.28
C THR A 32 1.42 2.02 -10.78
N ILE A 33 0.84 1.41 -11.82
CA ILE A 33 1.37 0.19 -12.44
C ILE A 33 2.71 0.46 -13.13
N PHE A 34 2.87 1.61 -13.79
CA PHE A 34 4.13 2.01 -14.40
C PHE A 34 5.23 2.23 -13.35
N LEU A 35 4.92 2.90 -12.24
CA LEU A 35 5.83 3.07 -11.11
C LEU A 35 6.21 1.73 -10.50
N ALA A 36 5.24 0.84 -10.26
CA ALA A 36 5.51 -0.51 -9.77
C ALA A 36 6.37 -1.31 -10.77
N GLY A 37 6.11 -1.19 -12.07
CA GLY A 37 6.87 -1.84 -13.13
C GLY A 37 8.30 -1.30 -13.29
N MET A 38 8.51 0.00 -13.09
CA MET A 38 9.84 0.61 -13.05
C MET A 38 10.65 0.15 -11.83
N VAL A 39 9.98 -0.07 -10.70
CA VAL A 39 10.61 -0.58 -9.47
C VAL A 39 10.83 -2.11 -9.56
N GLY A 40 10.11 -2.81 -10.44
CA GLY A 40 10.22 -4.26 -10.68
C GLY A 40 11.67 -4.77 -10.88
N PRO A 41 12.45 -4.26 -11.84
CA PRO A 41 13.84 -4.68 -12.04
C PRO A 41 14.74 -4.47 -10.81
N SER A 42 14.49 -3.40 -10.06
CA SER A 42 15.23 -3.13 -8.81
C SER A 42 14.82 -4.10 -7.69
N LEU A 43 13.54 -4.52 -7.66
CA LEU A 43 13.06 -5.53 -6.72
C LEU A 43 13.57 -6.92 -7.07
N ASP A 44 13.77 -7.24 -8.34
CA ASP A 44 14.35 -8.52 -8.76
C ASP A 44 15.80 -8.65 -8.30
N MET A 45 16.61 -7.58 -8.43
CA MET A 45 17.97 -7.53 -7.88
C MET A 45 17.98 -7.72 -6.36
N VAL A 46 17.08 -7.04 -5.63
CA VAL A 46 16.94 -7.20 -4.18
C VAL A 46 16.46 -8.60 -3.82
N ARG A 47 15.54 -9.18 -4.59
CA ARG A 47 15.01 -10.53 -4.39
C ARG A 47 16.07 -11.59 -4.62
N GLU A 48 16.95 -11.40 -5.60
CA GLU A 48 18.09 -12.28 -5.86
C GLU A 48 19.09 -12.26 -4.69
N ILE A 49 19.44 -11.06 -4.21
CA ILE A 49 20.32 -10.87 -3.04
C ILE A 49 19.70 -11.50 -1.79
N ILE A 50 18.43 -11.23 -1.51
CA ILE A 50 17.71 -11.81 -0.38
C ILE A 50 17.59 -13.32 -0.56
N GLY A 51 17.37 -13.81 -1.78
CA GLY A 51 17.27 -15.22 -2.14
C GLY A 51 18.46 -16.04 -1.65
N GLY A 52 19.68 -15.50 -1.80
CA GLY A 52 20.94 -16.12 -1.37
C GLY A 52 21.27 -16.03 0.12
N LEU A 53 20.51 -15.29 0.93
CA LEU A 53 20.73 -15.19 2.37
C LEU A 53 20.20 -16.41 3.12
N SER A 54 20.90 -16.80 4.19
CA SER A 54 20.42 -17.82 5.13
C SER A 54 19.08 -17.39 5.77
N THR A 55 18.27 -18.37 6.16
CA THR A 55 16.94 -18.13 6.77
C THR A 55 17.04 -17.23 8.01
N GLU A 56 18.10 -17.38 8.80
CA GLU A 56 18.38 -16.56 9.98
C GLU A 56 18.61 -15.09 9.63
N MET A 57 19.38 -14.80 8.56
CA MET A 57 19.60 -13.43 8.09
C MET A 57 18.34 -12.80 7.49
N LYS A 58 17.48 -13.59 6.84
CA LYS A 58 16.17 -13.10 6.35
C LYS A 58 15.29 -12.65 7.51
N ILE A 59 15.23 -13.46 8.58
CA ILE A 59 14.44 -13.12 9.77
C ILE A 59 15.01 -11.87 10.44
N ALA A 60 16.33 -11.82 10.67
CA ALA A 60 16.98 -10.65 11.25
C ALA A 60 16.76 -9.38 10.42
N GLY A 61 16.89 -9.48 9.09
CA GLY A 61 16.64 -8.38 8.16
C GLY A 61 15.20 -7.88 8.21
N ILE A 62 14.22 -8.78 8.25
CA ILE A 62 12.80 -8.43 8.40
C ILE A 62 12.54 -7.76 9.76
N THR A 63 13.12 -8.29 10.84
CA THR A 63 12.97 -7.69 12.17
C THR A 63 13.51 -6.26 12.21
N VAL A 64 14.72 -6.03 11.68
CA VAL A 64 15.32 -4.70 11.61
C VAL A 64 14.50 -3.78 10.71
N PHE A 65 13.99 -4.27 9.58
CA PHE A 65 13.12 -3.50 8.69
C PHE A 65 11.84 -3.03 9.40
N ILE A 66 11.16 -3.92 10.14
CA ILE A 66 9.96 -3.58 10.91
C ILE A 66 10.29 -2.54 12.00
N LEU A 67 11.38 -2.71 12.73
CA LEU A 67 11.82 -1.74 13.74
C LEU A 67 12.13 -0.37 13.11
N GLY A 68 12.75 -0.35 11.93
CA GLY A 68 12.99 0.85 11.15
C GLY A 68 11.69 1.56 10.74
N LEU A 69 10.71 0.82 10.22
CA LEU A 69 9.39 1.37 9.88
C LEU A 69 8.67 1.92 11.13
N MET A 70 8.76 1.23 12.26
CA MET A 70 8.19 1.69 13.52
C MET A 70 8.84 2.98 14.01
N ALA A 71 10.17 3.11 13.86
CA ALA A 71 10.90 4.33 14.18
C ALA A 71 10.50 5.48 13.25
N ILE A 72 10.37 5.25 11.94
CA ILE A 72 9.91 6.25 10.97
C ILE A 72 8.48 6.69 11.30
N ALA A 73 7.57 5.75 11.54
CA ALA A 73 6.20 6.06 11.93
C ALA A 73 6.17 6.93 13.20
N ARG A 74 7.00 6.59 14.20
CA ARG A 74 7.11 7.40 15.42
C ARG A 74 7.65 8.79 15.15
N ILE A 75 8.66 8.94 14.29
CA ILE A 75 9.19 10.24 13.89
C ILE A 75 8.10 11.06 13.19
N LEU A 76 7.37 10.47 12.24
CA LEU A 76 6.27 11.13 11.53
C LEU A 76 5.16 11.56 12.50
N THR A 77 4.79 10.72 13.46
CA THR A 77 3.82 11.07 14.51
C THR A 77 4.32 12.23 15.37
N LEU A 78 5.61 12.29 15.71
CA LEU A 78 6.16 13.43 16.44
C LEU A 78 6.21 14.71 15.60
N LEU A 79 6.49 14.58 14.30
CA LEU A 79 6.58 15.70 13.37
C LEU A 79 5.20 16.29 13.03
N PHE A 80 4.18 15.45 12.90
CA PHE A 80 2.82 15.87 12.53
C PHE A 80 1.85 15.97 13.72
N GLY A 81 2.12 15.28 14.82
CA GLY A 81 1.28 15.27 16.04
C GLY A 81 1.65 16.32 17.09
N GLY A 82 2.67 17.15 16.86
CA GLY A 82 3.07 18.25 17.76
C GLY A 82 2.22 19.52 17.66
N ARG A 83 1.06 19.49 16.98
CA ARG A 83 0.25 20.69 16.69
C ARG A 83 -1.12 20.73 17.38
N ASP A 84 -1.45 19.71 18.18
CA ASP A 84 -2.67 19.69 18.99
C ASP A 84 -2.29 19.72 20.47
N GLY A 85 -2.12 20.91 21.07
CA GLY A 85 -1.90 20.97 22.52
C GLY A 85 -1.47 22.28 23.16
N ASP A 86 -1.24 23.37 22.42
CA ASP A 86 -0.89 24.66 23.04
C ASP A 86 -1.66 25.82 22.39
N GLY A 87 -2.95 25.85 22.73
CA GLY A 87 -3.84 26.99 22.52
C GLY A 87 -4.52 27.28 23.86
N SER A 88 -3.77 27.95 24.73
CA SER A 88 -4.30 28.64 25.92
C SER A 88 -5.08 29.87 25.51
#